data_AF-A0A2K3N1R0-F1
#
_entry.id   AF-A0A2K3N1R0-F1
#
_cell.length_a   1.000
_cell.length_b   1.000
_cell.length_c   1.000
_cell.angle_alpha   90.00
_cell.angle_beta   90.00
_cell.angle_gamma   90.00
#
_symmetry.space_group_name_H-M   'P 1'
#
loop_
_entity.id
_entity.type
_entity.pdbx_description
1 polymer ?
#
loop_
_entity_poly.entity_id
_entity_poly.type
_entity_poly.pdbx_seq_one_letter_code
_entity_poly.pdbx_strand_id
1 'polypeptide(L)'
;MALEVIEHVAEPAEFCKSLSALTVPDGATVISTINRSMRAYATAIVAAEYILRWLPMGTHEWSKFLTPEELVLILQRAGINVEEMAGFAYNPVTGRWSLSDDISVNFIAMGTKTNKTE
;
A
#
# COMPACT_ATOMS: atom_id res chain seq x y z
N MET A 1 -8.29 -2.33 8.60
CA MET A 1 -7.16 -2.69 7.70
C MET A 1 -7.68 -2.74 6.27
N ALA A 2 -6.87 -2.36 5.29
CA ALA A 2 -7.19 -2.43 3.87
C ALA A 2 -5.93 -2.85 3.09
N LEU A 3 -5.92 -4.04 2.50
CA LEU A 3 -4.71 -4.65 1.94
C LEU A 3 -4.90 -4.89 0.45
N GLU A 4 -3.96 -4.44 -0.38
CA GLU A 4 -3.92 -4.65 -1.85
C GLU A 4 -5.25 -4.31 -2.54
N VAL A 5 -5.86 -3.20 -2.11
CA VAL A 5 -7.19 -2.78 -2.59
C VAL A 5 -7.22 -1.31 -3.02
N ILE A 6 -6.31 -0.48 -2.50
CA ILE A 6 -6.36 0.97 -2.72
C ILE A 6 -6.02 1.34 -4.17
N GLU A 7 -5.22 0.52 -4.85
CA GLU A 7 -4.94 0.63 -6.29
C GLU A 7 -6.13 0.23 -7.17
N HIS A 8 -7.17 -0.38 -6.60
CA HIS A 8 -8.36 -0.83 -7.33
C HIS A 8 -9.61 0.03 -7.06
N VAL A 9 -9.54 0.99 -6.13
CA VAL A 9 -10.64 1.93 -5.88
C VAL A 9 -10.62 3.07 -6.89
N ALA A 10 -11.79 3.66 -7.13
CA ALA A 10 -11.92 4.81 -8.03
C ALA A 10 -11.24 6.08 -7.47
N GLU A 11 -11.42 6.34 -6.17
CA GLU A 11 -10.96 7.57 -5.52
C GLU A 11 -10.21 7.24 -4.21
N PRO A 12 -8.87 7.07 -4.24
CA PRO A 12 -8.08 6.72 -3.05
C PRO A 12 -8.24 7.68 -1.86
N ALA A 13 -8.46 8.97 -2.14
CA ALA A 13 -8.64 9.97 -1.09
C ALA A 13 -9.96 9.78 -0.33
N GLU A 14 -11.08 9.52 -1.03
CA GLU A 14 -12.37 9.23 -0.41
C GLU A 14 -12.37 7.89 0.32
N PHE A 15 -11.64 6.91 -0.22
CA PHE A 15 -11.41 5.64 0.46
C PHE A 15 -10.70 5.83 1.81
N CYS A 16 -9.60 6.61 1.84
CA CYS A 16 -8.88 6.89 3.08
C CYS A 16 -9.69 7.72 4.09
N LYS A 17 -10.55 8.65 3.63
CA LYS A 17 -11.51 9.34 4.51
C LYS A 17 -12.50 8.36 5.14
N SER A 18 -13.01 7.41 4.36
CA SER A 18 -13.92 6.37 4.85
C SER A 18 -13.24 5.47 5.88
N LEU A 19 -11.98 5.08 5.64
CA LEU A 19 -11.18 4.35 6.62
C LEU A 19 -11.03 5.15 7.92
N SER A 20 -10.63 6.41 7.83
CA SER A 20 -10.50 7.28 9.01
C SER A 20 -11.83 7.43 9.77
N ALA A 21 -12.96 7.57 9.07
CA ALA A 21 -14.28 7.66 9.71
C ALA A 21 -14.65 6.39 10.50
N LEU A 22 -14.26 5.21 10.00
CA LEU A 22 -14.50 3.92 10.66
C LEU A 22 -13.49 3.61 11.78
N THR A 23 -12.31 4.23 11.75
CA THR A 23 -11.31 4.08 12.79
C THR A 23 -11.70 4.88 14.04
N VAL A 24 -11.68 4.23 15.20
CA VAL A 24 -11.93 4.89 16.50
C VAL A 24 -10.84 5.91 16.81
N PRO A 25 -11.10 6.92 17.66
CA PRO A 25 -10.08 7.75 18.30
C PRO A 25 -8.83 6.95 18.71
N ASP A 26 -7.64 7.42 18.34
CA ASP A 26 -6.34 6.78 18.60
C ASP A 26 -6.21 5.34 18.07
N GLY A 27 -7.15 4.91 17.22
CA GLY A 27 -7.17 3.59 16.60
C GLY A 27 -6.18 3.47 15.44
N ALA A 28 -5.66 2.27 15.24
CA ALA A 28 -4.73 1.96 14.17
C ALA A 28 -5.44 1.69 12.83
N THR A 29 -4.87 2.21 11.75
CA THR A 29 -5.19 1.90 10.36
C THR A 29 -3.95 1.32 9.71
N VAL A 30 -4.12 0.18 9.03
CA VAL A 30 -3.05 -0.49 8.28
C VAL A 30 -3.47 -0.61 6.83
N ILE A 31 -2.58 -0.17 5.92
CA ILE A 31 -2.77 -0.21 4.47
C ILE A 31 -1.58 -0.86 3.79
N SER A 32 -1.81 -1.76 2.83
CA SER A 32 -0.76 -2.26 1.94
C SER A 32 -1.11 -2.04 0.47
N THR A 33 -0.09 -1.83 -0.35
CA THR A 33 -0.22 -1.64 -1.81
C THR A 33 1.14 -1.83 -2.49
N ILE A 34 1.10 -2.02 -3.81
CA ILE A 34 2.30 -1.97 -4.65
C ILE A 34 2.75 -0.51 -4.84
N ASN A 35 4.07 -0.28 -4.78
CA ASN A 35 4.67 1.04 -4.96
C ASN A 35 4.68 1.45 -6.42
N ARG A 36 4.33 2.70 -6.74
CA ARG A 36 4.60 3.30 -8.03
C ARG A 36 6.09 3.67 -8.26
N SER A 37 6.98 2.67 -8.26
CA SER A 37 8.36 2.73 -8.76
C SER A 37 8.70 1.84 -9.99
N MET A 38 9.69 2.23 -10.79
CA MET A 38 10.14 1.39 -11.92
C MET A 38 10.54 -0.05 -11.52
N ARG A 39 10.97 -0.26 -10.27
CA ARG A 39 11.29 -1.60 -9.76
C ARG A 39 10.03 -2.44 -9.59
N ALA A 40 8.97 -1.87 -9.03
CA ALA A 40 7.69 -2.55 -8.86
C ALA A 40 7.03 -2.87 -10.22
N TYR A 41 7.15 -1.98 -11.21
CA TYR A 41 6.69 -2.25 -12.57
C TYR A 41 7.38 -3.51 -13.14
N ALA A 42 8.71 -3.58 -13.01
CA ALA A 42 9.48 -4.71 -13.52
C ALA A 42 9.14 -6.03 -12.79
N THR A 43 8.89 -6.00 -11.48
CA THR A 43 8.63 -7.22 -10.70
C THR A 43 7.15 -7.61 -10.71
N ALA A 44 6.25 -6.72 -10.31
CA ALA A 44 4.82 -7.03 -10.14
C ALA A 44 4.08 -7.17 -11.48
N ILE A 45 4.42 -6.35 -12.48
CA ILE A 45 3.75 -6.42 -13.77
C ILE A 45 4.53 -7.38 -14.67
N VAL A 46 5.78 -7.04 -15.03
CA VAL A 46 6.51 -7.81 -16.04
C VAL A 46 6.83 -9.23 -15.56
N ALA A 47 7.44 -9.39 -14.38
CA ALA A 47 7.81 -10.72 -13.93
C ALA A 47 6.59 -11.56 -13.49
N ALA A 48 5.70 -11.03 -12.64
CA ALA A 48 4.61 -11.83 -12.09
C ALA A 48 3.46 -12.09 -13.09
N GLU A 49 3.05 -11.12 -13.91
CA GLU A 49 1.94 -11.31 -14.86
C GLU A 49 2.39 -11.88 -16.21
N TYR A 50 3.46 -11.32 -16.80
CA TYR A 50 3.85 -11.68 -18.18
C TYR A 50 4.79 -12.88 -18.26
N ILE A 51 5.75 -13.01 -17.33
CA ILE A 51 6.76 -14.09 -17.37
C ILE A 51 6.29 -15.31 -16.58
N LEU A 52 6.04 -15.14 -15.28
CA LEU A 52 5.75 -16.24 -14.35
C LEU A 52 4.28 -16.65 -14.38
N ARG A 53 3.39 -15.78 -14.88
CA ARG A 53 1.94 -15.99 -14.94
C ARG A 53 1.33 -16.39 -13.60
N TRP A 54 1.83 -15.80 -12.52
CA TRP A 54 1.25 -15.94 -11.19
C TRP A 54 -0.11 -15.25 -11.08
N LEU A 55 -0.32 -14.21 -11.90
CA LEU A 55 -1.57 -13.44 -11.96
C LEU A 55 -2.02 -13.29 -13.42
N PRO A 56 -3.33 -13.11 -13.68
CA PRO A 56 -3.84 -12.75 -15.00
C PRO A 56 -3.16 -11.48 -15.55
N MET A 57 -2.92 -11.42 -16.85
CA MET A 57 -2.40 -10.21 -17.49
C MET A 57 -3.40 -9.07 -17.37
N GLY A 58 -2.92 -7.89 -16.97
CA GLY A 58 -3.75 -6.71 -16.72
C GLY A 58 -4.37 -6.68 -15.33
N THR A 59 -3.88 -7.50 -14.40
CA THR A 59 -4.32 -7.42 -12.99
C THR A 59 -3.92 -6.07 -12.40
N HIS A 60 -2.72 -5.60 -12.71
CA HIS A 60 -2.22 -4.32 -12.24
C HIS A 60 -2.12 -3.28 -13.35
N GLU A 61 -2.55 -2.06 -13.02
CA GLU A 61 -2.39 -0.88 -13.87
C GLU A 61 -1.43 0.09 -13.19
N TRP A 62 -0.28 0.34 -13.82
CA TRP A 62 0.81 1.13 -13.24
C TRP A 62 0.40 2.52 -12.75
N SER A 63 -0.49 3.17 -13.49
CA SER A 63 -1.02 4.52 -13.19
C SER A 63 -1.84 4.58 -11.91
N LYS A 64 -2.37 3.44 -11.43
CA LYS A 64 -3.23 3.37 -10.24
C LYS A 64 -2.46 3.11 -8.95
N PHE A 65 -1.19 2.73 -9.04
CA PHE A 65 -0.35 2.58 -7.86
C PHE A 65 -0.05 3.94 -7.22
N LEU A 66 0.10 3.93 -5.89
CA LEU A 66 0.52 5.09 -5.13
C LEU A 66 2.00 5.01 -4.80
N THR A 67 2.67 6.15 -4.72
CA THR A 67 3.96 6.22 -4.01
C THR A 67 3.73 6.25 -2.49
N PRO A 68 4.75 5.90 -1.68
CA PRO A 68 4.66 6.04 -0.22
C PRO A 68 4.28 7.46 0.22
N GLU A 69 4.86 8.48 -0.41
CA GLU A 69 4.61 9.89 -0.08
C GLU A 69 3.17 10.31 -0.41
N GLU A 70 2.62 9.81 -1.52
CA GLU A 70 1.23 10.05 -1.89
C GLU A 70 0.28 9.43 -0.87
N LEU A 71 0.55 8.18 -0.43
CA LEU A 71 -0.26 7.54 0.60
C LEU A 71 -0.20 8.31 1.93
N VAL A 72 1.00 8.72 2.36
CA VAL A 72 1.17 9.53 3.59
C VAL A 72 0.34 10.80 3.51
N LEU A 73 0.45 11.54 2.40
CA LEU A 73 -0.26 12.80 2.23
C LEU A 73 -1.79 12.60 2.26
N ILE A 74 -2.29 11.55 1.61
CA ILE A 74 -3.72 11.21 1.59
C ILE A 74 -4.21 10.85 2.99
N LEU A 75 -3.47 10.00 3.71
CA LEU A 75 -3.83 9.57 5.07
C LEU A 75 -3.79 10.72 6.07
N GLN A 76 -2.75 11.54 5.99
CA GLN A 76 -2.62 12.72 6.85
C GLN A 76 -3.79 13.68 6.64
N ARG A 77 -4.21 13.92 5.39
CA ARG A 77 -5.41 14.73 5.07
C ARG A 77 -6.71 14.09 5.57
N ALA A 78 -6.75 12.76 5.69
CA ALA A 78 -7.86 12.03 6.29
C ALA A 78 -7.82 12.01 7.83
N GLY A 79 -6.78 12.57 8.47
CA GLY A 79 -6.62 12.58 9.93
C GLY A 79 -5.96 11.32 10.50
N ILE A 80 -5.21 10.58 9.68
CA ILE A 80 -4.40 9.43 10.10
C ILE A 80 -2.93 9.83 9.99
N ASN A 81 -2.19 9.78 11.10
CA ASN A 81 -0.76 10.01 11.12
C ASN A 81 -0.04 8.68 10.86
N VAL A 82 0.73 8.59 9.78
CA VAL A 82 1.53 7.39 9.47
C VAL A 82 2.75 7.35 10.38
N GLU A 83 2.95 6.23 11.08
CA GLU A 83 4.02 6.05 12.05
C GLU A 83 5.13 5.14 11.53
N GLU A 84 4.76 4.09 10.80
CA GLU A 84 5.69 3.07 10.34
C GLU A 84 5.34 2.59 8.93
N MET A 85 6.39 2.24 8.17
CA MET A 85 6.27 1.55 6.89
C MET A 85 7.30 0.44 6.78
N ALA A 86 6.90 -0.66 6.14
CA ALA A 86 7.80 -1.74 5.75
C ALA A 86 7.40 -2.27 4.37
N GLY A 87 8.31 -2.95 3.67
CA GLY A 87 8.04 -3.72 2.47
C GLY A 87 7.92 -5.22 2.75
N PHE A 88 7.43 -5.97 1.77
CA PHE A 88 7.47 -7.42 1.75
C PHE A 88 8.48 -7.92 0.72
N ALA A 89 9.42 -8.74 1.17
CA ALA A 89 10.42 -9.38 0.31
C ALA A 89 10.14 -10.87 0.22
N TYR A 90 10.21 -11.41 -1.01
CA TYR A 90 10.12 -12.85 -1.26
C TYR A 90 11.52 -13.44 -1.45
N ASN A 91 11.83 -14.48 -0.69
CA ASN A 91 13.05 -15.26 -0.88
C ASN A 91 12.76 -16.47 -1.80
N PRO A 92 13.28 -16.51 -3.04
CA PRO A 92 12.99 -17.59 -3.98
C PRO A 92 13.66 -18.91 -3.62
N VAL A 93 14.73 -18.90 -2.82
CA VAL A 93 15.45 -20.11 -2.39
C VAL A 93 14.66 -20.84 -1.30
N THR A 94 14.11 -20.09 -0.35
CA THR A 94 13.36 -20.65 0.78
C THR A 94 11.86 -20.67 0.56
N GLY A 95 11.35 -19.95 -0.46
CA GLY A 95 9.94 -19.79 -0.74
C GLY A 95 9.18 -19.00 0.32
N ARG A 96 9.87 -18.16 1.11
CA ARG A 96 9.29 -17.45 2.26
C ARG A 96 9.21 -15.96 2.02
N TRP A 97 8.14 -15.36 2.54
CA TRP A 97 7.96 -13.92 2.65
C TRP A 97 8.47 -13.42 4.01
N SER A 98 9.05 -12.23 4.02
CA SER A 98 9.43 -11.51 5.24
C SER A 98 9.17 -10.02 5.09
N LEU A 99 9.03 -9.32 6.23
CA LEU A 99 9.12 -7.86 6.24
C LEU A 99 10.53 -7.42 5.83
N SER A 100 10.62 -6.23 5.26
CA SER A 100 11.84 -5.64 4.74
C SER A 100 11.80 -4.12 4.89
N ASP A 101 12.97 -3.49 5.01
CA ASP A 101 13.08 -2.03 4.94
C ASP A 101 12.99 -1.52 3.48
N ASP A 102 13.03 -2.42 2.48
CA ASP A 102 12.90 -2.07 1.07
C ASP A 102 11.43 -1.91 0.66
N ILE A 103 10.97 -0.66 0.65
CA ILE A 103 9.63 -0.27 0.20
C ILE A 103 9.54 0.02 -1.31
N SER A 104 10.61 -0.23 -2.08
CA SER A 104 10.65 0.16 -3.49
C SER A 104 9.72 -0.67 -4.38
N VAL A 105 9.30 -1.87 -3.97
CA VAL A 105 8.38 -2.72 -4.76
C VAL A 105 6.95 -2.63 -4.24
N ASN A 106 6.77 -2.80 -2.94
CA ASN A 106 5.49 -2.75 -2.26
C ASN A 106 5.73 -2.21 -0.85
N PHE A 107 4.66 -1.80 -0.19
CA PHE A 107 4.75 -1.34 1.18
C PHE A 107 3.47 -1.59 1.96
N ILE A 108 3.63 -1.75 3.27
CA ILE A 108 2.60 -1.75 4.28
C ILE A 108 2.87 -0.59 5.23
N ALA A 109 1.85 0.23 5.46
CA ALA A 109 1.90 1.41 6.30
C ALA A 109 0.95 1.24 7.49
N MET A 110 1.43 1.57 8.69
CA MET A 110 0.62 1.67 9.89
C MET A 110 0.54 3.13 10.33
N GLY A 111 -0.66 3.59 10.62
CA GLY A 111 -0.88 4.92 11.16
C GLY A 111 -2.02 4.96 12.16
N THR A 112 -2.01 5.97 13.02
CA THR A 112 -3.01 6.16 14.08
C THR A 112 -3.92 7.34 13.74
N LYS A 113 -5.22 7.20 14.02
CA LYS A 113 -6.16 8.30 13.85
C LYS A 113 -5.92 9.34 14.93
N THR A 114 -5.56 10.55 14.51
CA THR A 114 -5.33 11.65 15.44
C THR A 114 -6.67 12.16 15.98
N ASN A 115 -6.80 12.26 17.30
CA ASN A 115 -7.89 13.02 17.88
C ASN A 115 -7.69 14.50 17.54
N LYS A 116 -8.54 15.04 16.67
CA LYS A 116 -8.69 16.50 16.55
C LYS A 116 -9.40 17.01 17.80
N THR A 117 -8.65 17.23 18.87
CA THR A 117 -9.02 18.24 19.87
C THR A 117 -8.63 19.60 19.29
N GLU A 118 -9.59 20.25 18.63
CA GLU A 118 -9.61 21.71 18.52
C GLU A 118 -10.18 22.31 19.81
#